data_AF-A0A0V8ELW1-F1
#
_entry.id   AF-A0A0V8ELW1-F1
#
_cell.length_a   1.000
_cell.length_b   1.000
_cell.length_c   1.000
_cell.angle_alpha   90.00
_cell.angle_beta   90.00
_cell.angle_gamma   90.00
#
_symmetry.space_group_name_H-M   'P 1'
#
loop_
_entity.id
_entity.type
_entity.pdbx_description
1 polymer ?
#
loop_
_entity_poly.entity_id
_entity_poly.type
_entity_poly.pdbx_seq_one_letter_code
_entity_poly.pdbx_strand_id
1 'polypeptide(L)'
;MNSIDCDNLKIEINRFIDLLKQIESSLIDFPLATNDCCSMKIEIVDRNEAESVFKSMKSNAIIMLYNFVEAGVRTTMYDYYTYFNNKKFTYSTTILEIKKLWIQHKTKEFKENYITDQVFDMIENSINNEYKVALDFDKDFSLSGNADVREIKTILDRHGLQYEVSQFKDYGGSLRTIKDMRNRLAHGNISFEDNGKGFTLSDLEQYRNQTYDCMQYFMEVVKSSFTEQLV
;
A
#
# COMPACT_ATOMS: atom_id res chain seq x y z
N MET A 1 11.48 11.57 -5.27
CA MET A 1 10.50 10.67 -5.94
C MET A 1 9.22 11.46 -6.17
N ASN A 2 8.65 11.47 -7.38
CA ASN A 2 7.28 12.01 -7.55
C ASN A 2 6.34 11.02 -6.85
N SER A 3 5.93 11.33 -5.61
CA SER A 3 4.98 10.49 -4.89
C SER A 3 3.69 10.44 -5.68
N ILE A 4 3.25 9.23 -6.04
CA ILE A 4 1.92 9.05 -6.60
C ILE A 4 0.94 9.54 -5.53
N ASP A 5 0.10 10.49 -5.92
CA ASP A 5 -0.95 11.01 -5.07
C ASP A 5 -2.03 9.94 -4.90
N CYS A 6 -2.16 9.44 -3.67
CA CYS A 6 -3.12 8.40 -3.32
C CYS A 6 -4.57 8.83 -3.58
N ASP A 7 -4.86 10.13 -3.49
CA ASP A 7 -6.20 10.63 -3.75
C ASP A 7 -6.52 10.58 -5.25
N ASN A 8 -5.55 10.86 -6.11
CA ASN A 8 -5.70 10.69 -7.56
C ASN A 8 -5.95 9.21 -7.92
N LEU A 9 -5.22 8.27 -7.31
CA LEU A 9 -5.46 6.83 -7.51
C LEU A 9 -6.87 6.41 -7.08
N LYS A 10 -7.37 6.90 -5.94
CA LYS A 10 -8.75 6.65 -5.51
C LYS A 10 -9.76 7.16 -6.53
N ILE A 11 -9.55 8.36 -7.07
CA ILE A 11 -10.41 8.95 -8.09
C ILE A 11 -10.41 8.08 -9.36
N GLU A 12 -9.24 7.63 -9.82
CA GLU A 12 -9.11 6.76 -10.99
C GLU A 12 -9.82 5.42 -10.80
N ILE A 13 -9.61 4.76 -9.66
CA ILE A 13 -10.27 3.50 -9.30
C ILE A 13 -11.79 3.65 -9.24
N ASN A 14 -12.27 4.73 -8.60
CA ASN A 14 -13.71 4.99 -8.48
C ASN A 14 -14.34 5.19 -9.87
N ARG A 15 -13.75 6.03 -10.71
CA ARG A 15 -14.20 6.24 -12.09
C ARG A 15 -14.22 4.94 -12.89
N PHE A 16 -13.20 4.10 -12.72
CA PHE A 16 -13.13 2.81 -13.42
C PHE A 16 -14.22 1.84 -12.95
N ILE A 17 -14.47 1.74 -11.64
CA ILE A 17 -15.56 0.91 -11.10
C ILE A 17 -16.93 1.44 -11.51
N ASP A 18 -17.13 2.76 -11.56
CA ASP A 18 -18.39 3.35 -12.00
C ASP A 18 -18.62 3.10 -13.51
N LEU A 19 -17.57 3.12 -14.33
CA LEU A 19 -17.63 2.67 -15.72
C LEU A 19 -18.07 1.20 -15.82
N LEU A 20 -17.50 0.31 -14.99
CA LEU A 20 -17.89 -1.10 -14.96
C LEU A 20 -19.37 -1.28 -14.66
N LYS A 21 -19.93 -0.52 -13.71
CA LYS A 21 -21.36 -0.57 -13.39
C LYS A 21 -22.24 -0.15 -14.57
N GLN A 22 -21.82 0.89 -15.31
CA GLN A 22 -22.52 1.33 -16.51
C GLN A 22 -22.51 0.22 -17.59
N ILE A 23 -21.36 -0.42 -17.81
CA ILE A 23 -21.22 -1.56 -18.74
C ILE A 23 -22.12 -2.73 -18.32
N GLU A 24 -22.10 -3.12 -17.04
CA GLU A 24 -22.91 -4.23 -16.53
C GLU A 24 -24.40 -3.98 -16.77
N SER A 25 -24.85 -2.74 -16.55
CA SER A 25 -26.26 -2.38 -16.75
C SER A 25 -26.66 -2.39 -18.22
N SER A 26 -25.77 -1.95 -19.12
CA SER A 26 -25.97 -2.09 -20.57
C SER A 26 -26.00 -3.56 -21.01
N LEU A 27 -25.23 -4.46 -20.38
CA LEU A 27 -25.21 -5.89 -20.70
C LEU A 27 -26.49 -6.64 -20.26
N ILE A 28 -27.17 -6.15 -19.22
CA ILE A 28 -28.37 -6.78 -18.65
C ILE A 28 -29.65 -6.22 -19.29
N ASP A 29 -29.55 -5.24 -20.22
CA ASP A 29 -30.69 -4.46 -20.73
C ASP A 29 -31.54 -3.84 -19.61
N PHE A 30 -30.93 -3.60 -18.45
CA PHE A 30 -31.59 -3.05 -17.29
C PHE A 30 -31.22 -1.57 -17.18
N PRO A 31 -32.17 -0.64 -17.39
CA PRO A 31 -31.87 0.77 -17.27
C PRO A 31 -31.48 1.07 -15.82
N LEU A 32 -30.24 1.51 -15.61
CA LEU A 32 -29.86 2.20 -14.39
C LEU A 32 -30.82 3.38 -14.23
N ALA A 33 -31.59 3.37 -13.14
CA ALA A 33 -32.30 4.56 -12.67
C ALA A 33 -31.27 5.53 -12.06
N THR A 34 -30.33 6.02 -12.87
CA THR A 34 -29.36 7.03 -12.47
C THR A 34 -29.80 8.36 -13.06
N ASN A 35 -30.34 9.23 -12.20
CA ASN A 35 -30.61 10.65 -12.48
C ASN A 35 -29.31 11.48 -12.63
N ASP A 36 -28.23 10.89 -13.16
CA ASP A 36 -26.94 11.55 -13.27
C ASP A 36 -26.71 12.08 -14.70
N CYS A 37 -26.34 13.36 -14.77
CA CYS A 37 -26.18 14.15 -15.99
C CYS A 37 -25.03 13.67 -16.92
N CYS A 38 -24.27 12.64 -16.52
CA CYS A 38 -23.08 12.17 -17.21
C CYS A 38 -23.06 10.63 -17.37
N SER A 39 -23.98 10.08 -18.16
CA SER A 39 -23.95 8.66 -18.55
C SER A 39 -23.12 8.45 -19.82
N MET A 40 -22.16 7.51 -19.80
CA MET A 40 -21.50 7.03 -21.02
C MET A 40 -22.45 6.07 -21.74
N LYS A 41 -22.76 6.35 -23.02
CA LYS A 41 -23.53 5.42 -23.84
C LYS A 41 -22.60 4.38 -24.44
N ILE A 42 -22.87 3.11 -24.16
CA ILE A 42 -22.13 1.96 -24.69
C ILE A 42 -23.09 1.15 -25.56
N GLU A 43 -22.73 0.96 -26.83
CA GLU A 43 -23.49 0.15 -27.78
C GLU A 43 -22.88 -1.25 -27.85
N ILE A 44 -23.65 -2.26 -27.45
CA ILE A 44 -23.21 -3.66 -27.46
C ILE A 44 -23.68 -4.30 -28.76
N VAL A 45 -22.74 -4.57 -29.64
CA VAL A 45 -23.00 -5.22 -30.94
C VAL A 45 -22.87 -6.74 -30.84
N ASP A 46 -21.80 -7.21 -30.19
CA ASP A 46 -21.60 -8.63 -29.85
C ASP A 46 -21.57 -8.78 -28.33
N ARG A 47 -22.63 -9.41 -27.80
CA ARG A 47 -22.78 -9.63 -26.37
C ARG A 47 -21.71 -10.55 -25.79
N ASN A 48 -21.34 -11.62 -26.50
CA ASN A 48 -20.38 -12.59 -25.99
C ASN A 48 -18.99 -11.96 -25.86
N GLU A 49 -18.59 -11.19 -26.87
CA GLU A 49 -17.32 -10.48 -26.86
C GLU A 49 -17.31 -9.40 -25.77
N ALA A 50 -18.41 -8.63 -25.64
CA ALA A 50 -18.55 -7.62 -24.60
C ALA A 50 -18.48 -8.22 -23.19
N GLU A 51 -19.08 -9.39 -22.95
CA GLU A 51 -18.99 -10.11 -21.67
C GLU A 51 -17.56 -10.60 -21.37
N SER A 52 -16.81 -11.07 -22.37
CA SER A 52 -15.40 -11.46 -22.21
C SER A 52 -14.52 -10.27 -21.83
N VAL A 53 -14.66 -9.16 -22.55
CA VAL A 53 -13.93 -7.90 -22.25
C VAL A 53 -14.31 -7.40 -20.86
N PHE A 54 -15.60 -7.39 -20.51
CA PHE A 54 -16.07 -6.93 -19.20
C PHE A 54 -15.44 -7.71 -18.03
N LYS A 55 -15.35 -9.04 -18.12
CA LYS A 55 -14.64 -9.85 -17.12
C LYS A 55 -13.16 -9.46 -17.04
N SER A 56 -12.51 -9.24 -18.18
CA SER A 56 -11.12 -8.79 -18.20
C SER A 56 -10.95 -7.41 -17.54
N MET A 57 -11.90 -6.50 -17.74
CA MET A 57 -11.89 -5.18 -17.09
C MET A 57 -12.08 -5.30 -15.57
N LYS A 58 -12.95 -6.19 -15.07
CA LYS A 58 -13.05 -6.47 -13.63
C LYS A 58 -11.70 -6.90 -13.03
N SER A 59 -10.96 -7.76 -13.73
CA SER A 59 -9.61 -8.15 -13.31
C SER A 59 -8.63 -6.99 -13.29
N ASN A 60 -8.72 -6.04 -14.22
CA ASN A 60 -7.90 -4.82 -14.18
C ASN A 60 -8.19 -3.96 -12.94
N ALA A 61 -9.43 -3.91 -12.46
CA ALA A 61 -9.75 -3.19 -11.22
C ALA A 61 -9.01 -3.78 -10.00
N ILE A 62 -8.79 -5.11 -9.97
CA ILE A 62 -7.98 -5.77 -8.95
C ILE A 62 -6.52 -5.30 -9.01
N ILE A 63 -5.96 -5.16 -10.21
CA ILE A 63 -4.60 -4.62 -10.40
C ILE A 63 -4.50 -3.19 -9.89
N MET A 64 -5.49 -2.35 -10.20
CA MET A 64 -5.52 -0.95 -9.73
C MET A 64 -5.62 -0.87 -8.20
N LEU A 65 -6.47 -1.69 -7.58
CA LEU A 65 -6.58 -1.78 -6.11
C LEU A 65 -5.27 -2.21 -5.46
N TYR A 66 -4.59 -3.22 -6.02
CA TYR A 66 -3.29 -3.65 -5.50
C TYR A 66 -2.21 -2.58 -5.67
N ASN A 67 -2.20 -1.87 -6.81
CA ASN A 67 -1.29 -0.75 -7.05
C ASN A 67 -1.52 0.38 -6.02
N PHE A 68 -2.77 0.69 -5.69
CA PHE A 68 -3.11 1.65 -4.65
C PHE A 68 -2.55 1.26 -3.27
N VAL A 69 -2.60 -0.02 -2.90
CA VAL A 69 -1.97 -0.51 -1.67
C VAL A 69 -0.46 -0.27 -1.69
N GLU A 70 0.23 -0.68 -2.76
CA GLU A 70 1.70 -0.54 -2.82
C GLU A 70 2.15 0.92 -2.86
N ALA A 71 1.49 1.74 -3.68
CA ALA A 71 1.76 3.16 -3.77
C ALA A 71 1.48 3.85 -2.44
N GLY A 72 0.36 3.56 -1.80
CA GLY A 72 -0.02 4.13 -0.50
C GLY A 72 0.97 3.77 0.60
N VAL A 73 1.39 2.51 0.70
CA VAL A 73 2.38 2.10 1.69
C VAL A 73 3.72 2.80 1.45
N ARG A 74 4.20 2.84 0.20
CA ARG A 74 5.48 3.50 -0.14
C ARG A 74 5.46 4.99 0.14
N THR A 75 4.45 5.71 -0.34
CA THR A 75 4.34 7.17 -0.13
C THR A 75 4.23 7.50 1.35
N THR A 76 3.36 6.80 2.10
CA THR A 76 3.18 7.05 3.53
C THR A 76 4.47 6.83 4.32
N MET A 77 5.20 5.74 4.04
CA MET A 77 6.46 5.47 4.73
C MET A 77 7.58 6.41 4.29
N TYR A 78 7.60 6.86 3.03
CA TYR A 78 8.53 7.89 2.59
C TYR A 78 8.34 9.20 3.36
N ASP A 79 7.08 9.60 3.58
CA ASP A 79 6.75 10.78 4.38
C ASP A 79 7.16 10.59 5.85
N TYR A 80 6.97 9.38 6.41
CA TYR A 80 7.45 9.04 7.76
C TYR A 80 8.96 9.20 7.90
N TYR A 81 9.75 8.64 6.98
CA TYR A 81 11.20 8.76 6.98
C TYR A 81 11.64 10.21 6.86
N THR A 82 11.01 10.97 5.95
CA THR A 82 11.28 12.39 5.77
C THR A 82 11.02 13.18 7.04
N TYR A 83 9.87 12.95 7.68
CA TYR A 83 9.50 13.59 8.95
C TYR A 83 10.49 13.24 10.07
N PHE A 84 10.77 11.95 10.25
CA PHE A 84 11.69 11.45 11.27
C PHE A 84 13.09 12.07 11.12
N ASN A 85 13.65 12.06 9.92
CA ASN A 85 14.98 12.62 9.63
C ASN A 85 15.03 14.13 9.88
N ASN A 86 13.94 14.86 9.58
CA ASN A 86 13.86 16.30 9.82
C ASN A 86 13.89 16.67 11.31
N LYS A 87 13.45 15.77 12.21
CA LYS A 87 13.53 15.98 13.66
C LYS A 87 14.94 15.85 14.22
N LYS A 88 15.86 15.22 13.50
CA LYS A 88 17.27 15.05 13.90
C LYS A 88 17.43 14.47 15.31
N PHE A 89 16.72 13.37 15.57
CA PHE A 89 16.82 12.64 16.83
C PHE A 89 18.26 12.11 17.04
N THR A 90 18.72 12.14 18.28
CA THR A 90 19.98 11.51 18.67
C THR A 90 19.75 10.03 18.92
N TYR A 91 20.83 9.25 19.00
CA TYR A 91 20.70 7.85 19.39
C TYR A 91 19.97 7.72 20.73
N SER A 92 20.31 8.49 21.77
CA SER A 92 19.65 8.41 23.09
C SER A 92 18.12 8.58 23.04
N THR A 93 17.61 9.55 22.27
CA THR A 93 16.17 9.92 22.20
C THR A 93 15.39 9.17 21.12
N THR A 94 15.99 8.17 20.47
CA THR A 94 15.31 7.38 19.42
C THR A 94 14.74 6.11 20.02
N ILE A 95 13.54 5.71 19.61
CA ILE A 95 12.92 4.45 20.06
C ILE A 95 13.71 3.21 19.61
N LEU A 96 13.52 2.08 20.31
CA LEU A 96 14.33 0.88 20.15
C LEU A 96 14.22 0.26 18.73
N GLU A 97 13.03 0.28 18.16
CA GLU A 97 12.72 -0.29 16.85
C GLU A 97 13.51 0.45 15.76
N ILE A 98 13.51 1.78 15.80
CA ILE A 98 14.26 2.61 14.86
C ILE A 98 15.78 2.52 15.10
N LYS A 99 16.24 2.40 16.35
CA LYS A 99 17.65 2.09 16.64
C LYS A 99 18.09 0.78 15.98
N LYS A 100 17.28 -0.28 16.11
CA LYS A 100 17.57 -1.58 15.51
C LYS A 100 17.66 -1.49 13.99
N LEU A 101 16.71 -0.80 13.35
CA LEU A 101 16.77 -0.54 11.90
C LEU A 101 18.04 0.21 11.54
N TRP A 102 18.30 1.35 12.18
CA TRP A 102 19.48 2.16 11.88
C TRP A 102 20.78 1.38 12.02
N ILE A 103 20.97 0.60 13.09
CA ILE A 103 22.16 -0.24 13.26
C ILE A 103 22.25 -1.27 12.13
N GLN A 104 21.17 -2.00 11.84
CA GLN A 104 21.15 -3.02 10.80
C GLN A 104 21.58 -2.48 9.43
N HIS A 105 21.23 -1.23 9.14
CA HIS A 105 21.61 -0.58 7.90
C HIS A 105 23.02 0.02 7.95
N LYS A 106 23.37 0.69 9.05
CA LYS A 106 24.69 1.32 9.22
C LYS A 106 25.83 0.29 9.19
N THR A 107 25.63 -0.88 9.80
CA THR A 107 26.66 -1.93 9.82
C THR A 107 26.91 -2.55 8.45
N LYS A 108 25.98 -2.45 7.49
CA LYS A 108 26.21 -2.92 6.11
C LYS A 108 27.21 -2.06 5.35
N GLU A 109 27.46 -0.83 5.81
CA GLU A 109 28.47 0.07 5.23
C GLU A 109 29.88 -0.19 5.78
N PHE A 110 30.01 -1.10 6.76
CA PHE A 110 31.30 -1.39 7.39
C PHE A 110 32.20 -2.18 6.44
N LYS A 111 33.48 -1.82 6.46
CA LYS A 111 34.54 -2.50 5.70
C LYS A 111 35.19 -3.51 6.63
N GLU A 112 35.34 -4.75 6.17
CA GLU A 112 35.85 -5.86 6.98
C GLU A 112 37.18 -5.51 7.70
N ASN A 113 38.10 -4.84 7.00
CA ASN A 113 39.42 -4.48 7.54
C ASN A 113 39.40 -3.38 8.62
N TYR A 114 38.27 -2.70 8.82
CA TYR A 114 38.13 -1.58 9.76
C TYR A 114 36.96 -1.76 10.73
N ILE A 115 36.42 -2.97 10.83
CA ILE A 115 35.15 -3.20 11.55
C ILE A 115 35.24 -2.82 13.03
N THR A 116 36.37 -3.08 13.69
CA THR A 116 36.58 -2.74 15.10
C THR A 116 36.56 -1.23 15.31
N ASP A 117 37.30 -0.47 14.50
CA ASP A 117 37.37 0.99 14.59
C ASP A 117 36.00 1.61 14.26
N GLN A 118 35.32 1.11 13.22
CA GLN A 118 34.00 1.59 12.81
C GLN A 118 32.92 1.31 13.86
N VAL A 119 32.98 0.17 14.54
CA VAL A 119 32.09 -0.15 15.66
C VAL A 119 32.40 0.73 16.87
N PHE A 120 33.68 0.95 17.19
CA PHE A 120 34.09 1.83 18.29
C PHE A 120 33.60 3.26 18.07
N ASP A 121 33.86 3.82 16.88
CA ASP A 121 33.36 5.15 16.48
C ASP A 121 31.83 5.21 16.53
N MET A 122 31.15 4.14 16.09
CA MET A 122 29.69 4.06 16.16
C MET A 122 29.18 4.20 17.60
N ILE A 123 29.81 3.49 18.53
CA ILE A 123 29.43 3.47 19.95
C ILE A 123 29.74 4.82 20.61
N GLU A 124 30.98 5.32 20.49
CA GLU A 124 31.41 6.56 21.12
C GLU A 124 30.55 7.75 20.68
N ASN A 125 30.36 7.93 19.37
CA ASN A 125 29.54 9.01 18.83
C ASN A 125 28.05 8.86 19.18
N SER A 126 27.57 7.63 19.43
CA SER A 126 26.20 7.40 19.91
C SER A 126 26.04 7.80 21.38
N ILE A 127 27.02 7.48 22.23
CA ILE A 127 27.06 7.86 23.65
C ILE A 127 27.19 9.38 23.80
N ASN A 128 28.05 10.00 22.99
CA ASN A 128 28.30 11.44 23.00
C ASN A 128 27.18 12.26 22.32
N ASN A 129 26.11 11.61 21.84
CA ASN A 129 24.99 12.23 21.13
C ASN A 129 25.39 12.99 19.85
N GLU A 130 26.53 12.63 19.27
CA GLU A 130 27.05 13.23 18.04
C GLU A 130 26.32 12.66 16.81
N TYR A 131 25.87 11.41 16.85
CA TYR A 131 25.05 10.84 15.79
C TYR A 131 23.61 11.35 15.82
N LYS A 132 23.18 11.81 14.64
CA LYS A 132 21.77 11.94 14.30
C LYS A 132 21.33 10.65 13.62
N VAL A 133 20.35 9.98 14.21
CA VAL A 133 19.76 8.79 13.61
C VAL A 133 18.98 9.25 12.39
N ALA A 134 19.36 8.72 11.23
CA ALA A 134 18.72 9.01 9.97
C ALA A 134 18.53 7.71 9.20
N LEU A 135 17.37 7.55 8.57
CA LEU A 135 17.03 6.40 7.75
C LEU A 135 16.95 6.82 6.28
N ASP A 136 17.56 6.05 5.39
CA ASP A 136 17.51 6.24 3.95
C ASP A 136 16.35 5.41 3.39
N PHE A 137 15.30 6.04 2.89
CA PHE A 137 14.11 5.31 2.43
C PHE A 137 14.45 4.28 1.34
N ASP A 138 15.30 4.65 0.38
CA ASP A 138 15.59 3.78 -0.78
C ASP A 138 16.44 2.56 -0.38
N LYS A 139 17.23 2.67 0.70
CA LYS A 139 18.09 1.58 1.20
C LYS A 139 17.48 0.80 2.35
N ASP A 140 16.69 1.48 3.18
CA ASP A 140 16.28 0.98 4.49
C ASP A 140 14.82 0.53 4.52
N PHE A 141 14.02 1.02 3.57
CA PHE A 141 12.64 0.57 3.42
C PHE A 141 12.51 -0.46 2.29
N SER A 142 11.83 -1.57 2.60
CA SER A 142 11.49 -2.60 1.63
C SER A 142 10.01 -2.94 1.77
N LEU A 143 9.27 -2.83 0.68
CA LEU A 143 7.94 -3.39 0.55
C LEU A 143 8.04 -4.61 -0.36
N SER A 144 7.69 -5.79 0.15
CA SER A 144 7.59 -6.97 -0.71
C SER A 144 6.51 -6.76 -1.77
N GLY A 145 6.68 -7.34 -2.96
CA GLY A 145 5.64 -7.38 -3.98
C GLY A 145 4.48 -8.32 -3.59
N ASN A 146 4.10 -8.36 -2.32
CA ASN A 146 3.08 -9.19 -1.69
C ASN A 146 2.37 -8.42 -0.57
N ALA A 147 2.21 -7.11 -0.74
CA ALA A 147 1.63 -6.24 0.27
C ALA A 147 0.19 -6.67 0.60
N ASP A 148 -0.02 -7.09 1.85
CA ASP A 148 -1.32 -7.34 2.47
C ASP A 148 -1.33 -6.81 3.91
N VAL A 149 -2.40 -7.05 4.66
CA VAL A 149 -2.51 -6.65 6.07
C VAL A 149 -1.36 -7.18 6.94
N ARG A 150 -0.80 -8.36 6.64
CA ARG A 150 0.32 -8.91 7.43
C ARG A 150 1.60 -8.14 7.16
N GLU A 151 1.87 -7.81 5.90
CA GLU A 151 3.03 -6.99 5.54
C GLU A 151 2.90 -5.58 6.12
N ILE A 152 1.71 -4.98 6.06
CA ILE A 152 1.44 -3.66 6.67
C ILE A 152 1.71 -3.68 8.17
N LYS A 153 1.22 -4.69 8.90
CA LYS A 153 1.50 -4.85 10.34
C LYS A 153 2.99 -5.02 10.61
N THR A 154 3.67 -5.84 9.83
CA THR A 154 5.11 -6.06 9.94
C THR A 154 5.88 -4.74 9.75
N ILE A 155 5.45 -3.90 8.81
CA ILE A 155 6.03 -2.56 8.62
C ILE A 155 5.79 -1.71 9.87
N LEU A 156 4.56 -1.61 10.37
CA LEU A 156 4.26 -0.83 11.59
C LEU A 156 5.10 -1.30 12.79
N ASP A 157 5.14 -2.61 13.04
CA ASP A 157 5.89 -3.22 14.15
C ASP A 157 7.40 -2.93 14.03
N ARG A 158 7.98 -3.07 12.83
CA ARG A 158 9.41 -2.79 12.59
C ARG A 158 9.80 -1.34 12.83
N HIS A 159 8.85 -0.41 12.72
CA HIS A 159 9.06 1.02 12.94
C HIS A 159 8.56 1.49 14.32
N GLY A 160 8.11 0.57 15.19
CA GLY A 160 7.60 0.89 16.52
C GLY A 160 6.29 1.70 16.51
N LEU A 161 5.56 1.67 15.40
CA LEU A 161 4.30 2.38 15.23
C LEU A 161 3.18 1.58 15.89
N GLN A 162 2.54 2.17 16.90
CA GLN A 162 1.49 1.52 17.66
C GLN A 162 0.16 1.56 16.92
N TYR A 163 -0.57 0.44 16.90
CA TYR A 163 -1.88 0.34 16.26
C TYR A 163 -2.79 -0.63 17.00
N GLU A 164 -4.09 -0.48 16.77
CA GLU A 164 -5.13 -1.38 17.27
C GLU A 164 -5.30 -2.57 16.33
N VAL A 165 -4.93 -3.76 16.81
CA VAL A 165 -5.00 -5.01 16.02
C VAL A 165 -6.41 -5.32 15.54
N SER A 166 -7.44 -4.94 16.30
CA SER A 166 -8.86 -5.12 15.98
C SER A 166 -9.26 -4.41 14.70
N GLN A 167 -8.76 -3.21 14.45
CA GLN A 167 -9.09 -2.40 13.27
C GLN A 167 -8.74 -3.16 11.97
N PHE A 168 -7.63 -3.91 11.97
CA PHE A 168 -7.20 -4.66 10.80
C PHE A 168 -7.93 -6.01 10.58
N LYS A 169 -8.72 -6.50 11.54
CA LYS A 169 -9.38 -7.82 11.41
C LYS A 169 -10.39 -7.84 10.27
N ASP A 170 -11.09 -6.74 10.06
CA ASP A 170 -12.20 -6.66 9.11
C ASP A 170 -11.72 -6.55 7.65
N TYR A 171 -10.47 -6.14 7.44
CA TYR A 171 -9.88 -5.92 6.10
C TYR A 171 -9.02 -7.10 5.61
N GLY A 172 -8.58 -7.98 6.51
CA GLY A 172 -7.56 -8.99 6.24
C GLY A 172 -7.92 -9.98 5.13
N GLY A 173 -9.22 -10.28 4.94
CA GLY A 173 -9.71 -11.13 3.87
C GLY A 173 -9.50 -10.49 2.49
N SER A 174 -9.95 -9.24 2.31
CA SER A 174 -9.96 -8.59 1.00
C SER A 174 -8.59 -8.26 0.46
N LEU A 175 -7.68 -7.69 1.27
CA LEU A 175 -6.32 -7.39 0.80
C LEU A 175 -5.57 -8.66 0.43
N ARG A 176 -5.78 -9.75 1.18
CA ARG A 176 -5.21 -11.05 0.84
C ARG A 176 -5.77 -11.56 -0.49
N THR A 177 -7.10 -11.50 -0.68
CA THR A 177 -7.76 -11.91 -1.91
C THR A 177 -7.28 -11.10 -3.11
N ILE A 178 -7.20 -9.76 -3.00
CA ILE A 178 -6.67 -8.86 -4.03
C ILE A 178 -5.22 -9.24 -4.38
N LYS A 179 -4.35 -9.39 -3.37
CA LYS A 179 -2.96 -9.79 -3.57
C LYS A 179 -2.86 -11.14 -4.28
N ASP A 180 -3.62 -12.14 -3.84
CA ASP A 180 -3.57 -13.49 -4.39
C ASP A 180 -4.07 -13.50 -5.85
N MET A 181 -5.13 -12.75 -6.17
CA MET A 181 -5.59 -12.55 -7.56
C MET A 181 -4.54 -11.84 -8.42
N ARG A 182 -3.95 -10.73 -7.93
CA ARG A 182 -2.89 -10.01 -8.64
C ARG A 182 -1.68 -10.90 -8.91
N ASN A 183 -1.25 -11.69 -7.92
CA ASN A 183 -0.15 -12.64 -8.08
C ASN A 183 -0.44 -13.66 -9.18
N ARG A 184 -1.64 -14.27 -9.18
CA ARG A 184 -2.01 -15.25 -10.20
C ARG A 184 -2.04 -14.63 -11.60
N LEU A 185 -2.54 -13.40 -11.73
CA LEU A 185 -2.52 -12.66 -13.00
C LEU A 185 -1.08 -12.34 -13.45
N ALA A 186 -0.25 -11.79 -12.56
CA ALA A 186 1.13 -11.39 -12.87
C ALA A 186 2.05 -12.57 -13.21
N HIS A 187 1.79 -13.75 -12.63
CA HIS A 187 2.53 -14.97 -12.94
C HIS A 187 1.97 -15.73 -14.16
N GLY A 188 0.87 -15.26 -14.77
CA GLY A 188 0.23 -15.95 -15.89
C GLY A 188 -0.47 -17.26 -15.51
N ASN A 189 -0.78 -17.46 -14.22
CA ASN A 189 -1.44 -18.66 -13.73
C ASN A 189 -2.94 -18.70 -14.08
N ILE A 190 -3.52 -17.55 -14.44
CA ILE A 190 -4.92 -17.40 -14.84
C ILE A 190 -5.04 -16.24 -15.84
N SER A 191 -5.96 -16.33 -16.80
CA SER A 191 -6.27 -15.21 -17.69
C SER A 191 -7.07 -14.11 -16.98
N PHE A 192 -7.09 -12.91 -17.55
CA PHE A 192 -7.92 -11.81 -17.03
C PHE A 192 -9.41 -12.15 -17.08
N GLU A 193 -9.87 -12.82 -18.14
CA GLU A 193 -11.27 -13.24 -18.26
C GLU A 193 -11.63 -14.27 -17.17
N ASP A 194 -10.80 -15.31 -17.02
CA ASP A 194 -11.05 -16.39 -16.06
C ASP A 194 -11.06 -15.87 -14.61
N ASN A 195 -10.15 -14.95 -14.29
CA ASN A 195 -10.14 -14.31 -12.97
C ASN A 195 -11.38 -13.45 -12.76
N GLY A 196 -11.75 -12.65 -13.77
CA GLY A 196 -12.88 -11.73 -13.70
C GLY A 196 -14.23 -12.44 -13.63
N LYS A 197 -14.31 -13.67 -14.11
CA LYS A 197 -15.49 -14.53 -13.94
C LYS A 197 -15.73 -14.92 -12.48
N GLY A 198 -14.69 -14.93 -11.63
CA GLY A 198 -14.74 -15.46 -10.27
C GLY A 198 -15.39 -14.56 -9.22
N PHE A 199 -15.78 -13.32 -9.55
CA PHE A 199 -16.36 -12.36 -8.62
C PHE A 199 -17.31 -11.38 -9.31
N THR A 200 -18.24 -10.81 -8.56
CA THR A 200 -19.25 -9.84 -9.01
C THR A 200 -18.75 -8.40 -8.87
N LEU A 201 -19.47 -7.41 -9.43
CA LEU A 201 -19.18 -6.01 -9.14
C LEU A 201 -19.40 -5.66 -7.66
N SER A 202 -20.38 -6.28 -6.99
CA SER A 202 -20.59 -6.07 -5.56
C SER A 202 -19.38 -6.54 -4.73
N ASP A 203 -18.80 -7.69 -5.07
CA ASP A 203 -17.55 -8.15 -4.45
C ASP A 203 -16.41 -7.16 -4.69
N LEU A 204 -16.28 -6.64 -5.92
CA LEU A 204 -15.27 -5.66 -6.28
C LEU A 204 -15.42 -4.35 -5.48
N GLU A 205 -16.65 -3.89 -5.24
CA GLU A 205 -16.92 -2.73 -4.40
C GLU A 205 -16.58 -2.98 -2.93
N GLN A 206 -16.87 -4.17 -2.42
CA GLN A 206 -16.46 -4.56 -1.08
C GLN A 206 -14.92 -4.56 -0.96
N TYR A 207 -14.24 -5.15 -1.94
CA TYR A 207 -12.77 -5.14 -2.01
C TYR A 207 -12.22 -3.72 -2.01
N ARG A 208 -12.80 -2.82 -2.83
CA ARG A 208 -12.44 -1.40 -2.85
C ARG A 208 -12.60 -0.75 -1.48
N ASN A 209 -13.79 -0.83 -0.89
CA ASN A 209 -14.10 -0.14 0.36
C ASN A 209 -13.16 -0.61 1.49
N GLN A 210 -13.02 -1.92 1.67
CA GLN A 210 -12.14 -2.48 2.70
C GLN A 210 -10.66 -2.16 2.46
N THR A 211 -10.25 -2.02 1.19
CA THR A 211 -8.89 -1.57 0.85
C THR A 211 -8.68 -0.10 1.23
N TYR A 212 -9.66 0.76 0.93
CA TYR A 212 -9.60 2.18 1.30
C TYR A 212 -9.57 2.37 2.81
N ASP A 213 -10.43 1.66 3.54
CA ASP A 213 -10.51 1.74 5.00
C ASP A 213 -9.21 1.26 5.65
N CYS A 214 -8.66 0.13 5.18
CA CYS A 214 -7.36 -0.38 5.65
C CYS A 214 -6.23 0.62 5.42
N MET A 215 -6.16 1.19 4.21
CA MET A 215 -5.10 2.13 3.86
C MET A 215 -5.25 3.46 4.58
N GLN A 216 -6.49 3.94 4.76
CA GLN A 216 -6.77 5.13 5.57
C GLN A 216 -6.30 4.92 7.01
N TYR A 217 -6.67 3.80 7.63
CA TYR A 217 -6.25 3.49 8.99
C TYR A 217 -4.72 3.42 9.12
N PHE A 218 -4.05 2.74 8.19
CA PHE A 218 -2.59 2.70 8.14
C PHE A 218 -1.97 4.10 8.05
N MET A 219 -2.48 4.96 7.15
CA MET A 219 -2.03 6.35 7.01
C MET A 219 -2.26 7.16 8.29
N GLU A 220 -3.39 6.96 8.97
CA GLU A 220 -3.72 7.64 10.23
C GLU A 220 -2.75 7.23 11.35
N VAL A 221 -2.46 5.94 11.50
CA VAL A 221 -1.45 5.43 12.45
C VAL A 221 -0.07 6.04 12.21
N VAL A 222 0.35 6.12 10.95
CA VAL A 222 1.66 6.71 10.63
C VAL A 222 1.65 8.21 10.92
N LYS A 223 0.57 8.92 10.58
CA LYS A 223 0.44 10.36 10.84
C LYS A 223 0.37 10.71 12.32
N SER A 224 -0.30 9.90 13.16
CA SER A 224 -0.38 10.15 14.60
C SER A 224 0.98 10.07 15.29
N SER A 225 1.88 9.23 14.77
CA SER A 225 3.28 9.17 15.22
C SER A 225 4.06 10.47 15.00
N PHE A 226 3.56 11.39 14.18
CA PHE A 226 4.17 12.70 14.01
C PHE A 226 3.81 13.63 15.16
N THR A 227 2.60 13.52 15.70
CA THR A 227 2.07 14.40 16.75
C THR A 227 2.41 13.92 18.16
N GLU A 228 2.42 12.60 18.35
CA GLU A 228 2.93 11.99 19.57
C GLU A 228 4.44 12.09 19.52
N GLN A 229 5.06 12.82 20.45
CA GLN A 229 6.51 12.88 20.53
C GLN A 229 7.01 11.44 20.74
N LEU A 230 7.52 10.82 19.67
CA LEU A 230 8.36 9.64 19.76
C LEU A 230 9.59 10.06 20.58
N VAL A 231 9.52 9.83 21.89
CA VAL A 231 10.58 9.98 22.90
C VAL A 231 11.02 8.60 23.34
#